data_AF-K0RQ78-F1
#
_entry.id   AF-K0RQ78-F1
#
_cell.length_a   1.000
_cell.length_b   1.000
_cell.length_c   1.000
_cell.angle_alpha   90.00
_cell.angle_beta   90.00
_cell.angle_gamma   90.00
#
_symmetry.space_group_name_H-M   'P 1'
#
loop_
_entity.id
_entity.type
_entity.pdbx_description
1 polymer ?
#
loop_
_entity_poly.entity_id
_entity_poly.type
_entity_poly.pdbx_seq_one_letter_code
_entity_poly.pdbx_strand_id
1 'polypeptide(L)'
;MSSGHELPNEGYTCPLCCLPIALPITEQSAFQSCCMKEICHGCLLASAKRGMRESCPFCRAPTPDSDAAQLALVQKRVDAKDPVATEILASACYEGNHGLQQDVPRAIELWTEAARLGDLNAHFNLGLRYCYGDDVERDVAKGTRHLQHSAIRGHPPSRFMLGLVEYHDEGNHELAVQHWMISAEMGCEQSLNFIKKMFMKGHATKAQYAEALKGYQIALEETKSHQREEAKKIRWQY
;
A
#
# COMPACT_ATOMS: atom_id res chain seq x y z
N MET A 1 3.33 -13.21 30.05
CA MET A 1 4.06 -11.97 29.69
C MET A 1 4.44 -12.05 28.24
N SER A 2 3.75 -11.27 27.41
CA SER A 2 4.09 -10.75 26.07
C SER A 2 2.77 -10.54 25.33
N SER A 3 1.99 -9.56 25.76
CA SER A 3 0.94 -9.00 24.91
C SER A 3 1.66 -8.29 23.78
N GLY A 4 1.92 -9.02 22.70
CA GLY A 4 2.35 -8.46 21.43
C GLY A 4 1.28 -7.43 21.07
N HIS A 5 1.62 -6.16 21.24
CA HIS A 5 0.83 -5.11 20.64
C HIS A 5 1.03 -5.33 19.14
N GLU A 6 0.02 -5.90 18.49
CA GLU A 6 -0.09 -5.89 17.04
C GLU A 6 0.11 -4.44 16.63
N LEU A 7 1.22 -4.16 15.93
CA LEU A 7 1.49 -2.83 15.41
C LEU A 7 0.33 -2.51 14.46
N PRO A 8 -0.46 -1.46 14.69
CA PRO A 8 -1.45 -1.04 13.73
C PRO A 8 -0.68 -0.71 12.45
N ASN A 9 -0.94 -1.47 11.38
CA ASN A 9 -0.38 -1.28 10.03
C ASN A 9 1.02 -1.88 9.79
N GLU A 10 1.21 -3.20 9.99
CA GLU A 10 2.45 -3.91 9.60
C GLU A 10 2.91 -3.65 8.15
N GLY A 11 1.99 -3.36 7.23
CA GLY A 11 2.30 -3.07 5.83
C GLY A 11 2.87 -1.67 5.56
N TYR A 12 2.72 -0.72 6.49
CA TYR A 12 3.12 0.69 6.31
C TYR A 12 4.29 1.11 7.20
N THR A 13 4.91 0.17 7.92
CA THR A 13 6.02 0.44 8.83
C THR A 13 7.26 -0.33 8.40
N CYS A 14 8.40 0.35 8.33
CA CYS A 14 9.67 -0.33 8.05
C CYS A 14 10.05 -1.20 9.27
N PRO A 15 10.28 -2.51 9.11
CA PRO A 15 10.55 -3.40 10.24
C PRO A 15 11.94 -3.20 10.86
N LEU A 16 12.83 -2.46 10.19
CA LEU A 16 14.20 -2.20 10.68
C LEU A 16 14.30 -0.94 11.54
N CYS A 17 13.58 0.12 11.20
CA CYS A 17 13.59 1.36 11.97
C CYS A 17 12.30 1.60 12.76
N CYS A 18 11.28 0.75 12.58
CA CYS A 18 9.96 0.88 13.21
C CYS A 18 9.27 2.24 12.96
N LEU A 19 9.63 2.93 11.87
CA LEU A 19 9.02 4.19 11.47
C LEU A 19 8.07 3.96 10.28
N PRO A 20 6.91 4.65 10.25
CA PRO A 20 6.01 4.64 9.09
C PRO A 20 6.75 5.00 7.81
N ILE A 21 6.42 4.35 6.69
CA ILE A 21 7.00 4.65 5.38
C ILE A 21 6.09 5.66 4.68
N ALA A 22 6.67 6.74 4.13
CA ALA A 22 5.89 7.75 3.42
C ALA A 22 5.18 7.14 2.20
N LEU A 23 3.97 7.63 1.91
CA LEU A 23 3.24 7.25 0.70
C LEU A 23 3.76 8.05 -0.52
N PRO A 24 3.75 7.44 -1.72
CA PRO A 24 3.47 6.04 -1.99
C PRO A 24 4.64 5.12 -1.57
N ILE A 25 4.33 3.98 -0.93
CA ILE A 25 5.35 3.06 -0.38
C ILE A 25 6.34 2.58 -1.43
N THR A 26 5.84 2.23 -2.62
CA THR A 26 6.65 1.71 -3.74
C THR A 26 7.76 2.67 -4.17
N GLU A 27 7.62 3.97 -3.90
CA GLU A 27 8.66 4.97 -4.16
C GLU A 27 9.60 5.19 -2.97
N GLN A 28 9.29 4.69 -1.78
CA GLN A 28 10.02 4.99 -0.55
C GLN A 28 10.66 3.73 0.10
N SER A 29 10.33 2.55 -0.41
CA SER A 29 10.84 1.25 0.03
C SER A 29 11.16 0.32 -1.12
N ALA A 30 11.77 -0.82 -0.78
CA ALA A 30 11.85 -1.96 -1.68
C ALA A 30 11.33 -3.22 -0.97
N PHE A 31 10.46 -3.92 -1.68
CA PHE A 31 9.92 -5.20 -1.27
C PHE A 31 11.02 -6.28 -1.22
N GLN A 32 10.98 -7.13 -0.20
CA GLN A 32 11.93 -8.24 -0.02
C GLN A 32 11.23 -9.59 -0.15
N SER A 33 11.38 -10.26 -1.30
CA SER A 33 10.75 -11.54 -1.60
C SER A 33 11.19 -12.72 -0.71
N CYS A 34 12.28 -12.61 0.06
CA CYS A 34 12.62 -13.67 1.03
C CYS A 34 11.66 -13.76 2.23
N CYS A 35 11.07 -12.62 2.61
CA CYS A 35 10.37 -12.47 3.89
C CYS A 35 9.07 -11.66 3.81
N MET A 36 8.67 -11.25 2.61
CA MET A 36 7.46 -10.48 2.37
C MET A 36 7.43 -9.16 3.14
N LYS A 37 8.60 -8.53 3.34
CA LYS A 37 8.71 -7.26 4.08
C LYS A 37 9.09 -6.11 3.17
N GLU A 38 8.44 -4.97 3.40
CA GLU A 38 8.81 -3.68 2.83
C GLU A 38 9.90 -3.01 3.67
N ILE A 39 11.03 -2.67 3.05
CA ILE A 39 12.14 -2.02 3.73
C ILE A 39 12.38 -0.64 3.12
N CYS A 40 12.26 0.41 3.94
CA CYS A 40 12.49 1.77 3.45
C CYS A 40 13.91 1.96 2.90
N HIS A 41 14.05 2.82 1.88
CA HIS A 41 15.34 3.07 1.22
C HIS A 41 16.45 3.54 2.17
N GLY A 42 16.10 4.26 3.25
CA GLY A 42 17.06 4.65 4.28
C GLY A 42 17.70 3.44 4.99
N CYS A 43 16.89 2.44 5.37
CA CYS A 43 17.41 1.24 6.01
C CYS A 43 18.17 0.34 5.03
N LEU A 44 17.75 0.28 3.76
CA LEU A 44 18.51 -0.40 2.71
C LEU A 44 19.89 0.22 2.52
N LEU A 45 19.97 1.55 2.39
CA LEU A 45 21.23 2.28 2.26
C LEU A 45 22.14 2.04 3.47
N ALA A 46 21.60 2.19 4.68
CA ALA A 46 22.36 2.00 5.91
C ALA A 46 22.92 0.57 6.02
N SER A 47 22.16 -0.43 5.56
CA SER A 47 22.59 -1.83 5.54
C SER A 47 23.66 -2.08 4.47
N ALA A 48 23.51 -1.51 3.28
CA ALA A 48 24.49 -1.59 2.20
C ALA A 48 25.85 -1.00 2.60
N LYS A 49 25.86 0.11 3.35
CA LYS A 49 27.09 0.72 3.91
C LYS A 49 27.80 -0.19 4.93
N ARG A 50 27.08 -1.12 5.55
CA ARG A 50 27.63 -2.12 6.48
C ARG A 50 27.99 -3.44 5.78
N GLY A 51 28.05 -3.46 4.45
CA GLY A 51 28.42 -4.63 3.66
C GLY A 51 27.28 -5.59 3.33
N MET A 52 26.02 -5.27 3.66
CA MET A 52 24.86 -6.12 3.35
C MET A 52 24.26 -5.79 1.97
N ARG A 53 25.04 -5.86 0.90
CA ARG A 53 24.55 -5.55 -0.46
C ARG A 53 23.85 -6.74 -1.12
N GLU A 54 24.30 -7.95 -0.82
CA GLU A 54 23.85 -9.20 -1.46
C GLU A 54 22.97 -10.05 -0.53
N SER A 55 22.50 -9.47 0.57
CA SER A 55 21.59 -10.15 1.50
C SER A 55 20.50 -9.21 1.98
N CYS A 56 19.31 -9.78 2.20
CA CYS A 56 18.20 -9.04 2.77
C CYS A 56 18.56 -8.55 4.19
N PRO A 57 18.44 -7.25 4.49
CA PRO A 57 18.85 -6.74 5.80
C PRO A 57 17.92 -7.14 6.94
N PHE A 58 16.73 -7.67 6.64
CA PHE A 58 15.82 -8.24 7.63
C PHE A 58 16.08 -9.73 7.86
N CYS A 59 15.93 -10.55 6.81
CA CYS A 59 15.93 -12.02 6.93
C CYS A 59 17.33 -12.65 6.72
N ARG A 60 18.34 -11.89 6.26
CA ARG A 60 19.70 -12.33 5.91
C ARG A 60 19.81 -13.33 4.74
N ALA A 61 18.70 -13.71 4.12
CA ALA A 61 18.74 -14.54 2.92
C ALA A 61 19.45 -13.79 1.77
N PRO A 62 20.14 -14.52 0.87
CA PRO A 62 20.74 -13.93 -0.32
C PRO A 62 19.71 -13.18 -1.17
N THR A 63 20.12 -12.08 -1.79
CA THR A 63 19.29 -11.36 -2.75
C THR A 63 19.07 -12.25 -3.98
N PRO A 64 17.82 -12.45 -4.42
CA PRO A 64 17.55 -13.21 -5.64
C PRO A 64 18.11 -12.47 -6.86
N ASP A 65 18.75 -13.22 -7.75
CA ASP A 65 19.49 -12.72 -8.92
C ASP A 65 18.64 -12.63 -10.20
N SER A 66 17.39 -13.11 -10.15
CA SER A 66 16.49 -13.20 -11.29
C SER A 66 15.03 -13.15 -10.85
N ASP A 67 14.15 -12.76 -11.78
CA ASP A 67 12.69 -12.79 -11.57
C ASP A 67 12.18 -14.20 -11.23
N ALA A 68 12.75 -15.23 -11.86
CA ALA A 68 12.40 -16.62 -11.57
C ALA A 68 12.75 -17.00 -10.12
N ALA A 69 13.93 -16.57 -9.63
CA ALA A 69 14.32 -16.79 -8.23
C ALA A 69 13.41 -16.01 -7.26
N GLN A 70 13.03 -14.78 -7.59
CA GLN A 70 12.06 -14.01 -6.82
C GLN A 70 10.71 -14.71 -6.75
N LEU A 71 10.19 -15.16 -7.89
CA LEU A 71 8.91 -15.84 -7.99
C LEU A 71 8.90 -17.18 -7.24
N ALA A 72 10.00 -17.93 -7.28
CA ALA A 72 10.13 -19.17 -6.49
C ALA A 72 10.03 -18.92 -4.97
N LEU A 73 10.62 -17.81 -4.48
CA LEU A 73 10.50 -17.41 -3.07
C LEU A 73 9.06 -16.99 -2.72
N VAL A 74 8.41 -16.23 -3.61
CA VAL A 74 6.99 -15.87 -3.47
C VAL A 74 6.12 -17.11 -3.43
N GLN A 75 6.27 -18.05 -4.38
CA GLN A 75 5.49 -19.28 -4.45
C GLN A 75 5.64 -20.11 -3.18
N LYS A 76 6.87 -20.25 -2.66
CA LYS A 76 7.11 -20.94 -1.37
C LYS A 76 6.32 -20.31 -0.22
N ARG A 77 6.12 -18.99 -0.22
CA ARG A 77 5.32 -18.28 0.78
C ARG A 77 3.82 -18.41 0.52
N VAL A 78 3.38 -18.44 -0.74
CA VAL A 78 1.99 -18.77 -1.12
C VAL A 78 1.60 -20.17 -0.63
N ASP A 79 2.47 -21.15 -0.80
CA ASP A 79 2.25 -22.53 -0.32
C ASP A 79 2.15 -22.57 1.21
N ALA A 80 2.85 -21.66 1.90
CA ALA A 80 2.77 -21.44 3.34
C ALA A 80 1.59 -20.55 3.78
N LYS A 81 0.66 -20.23 2.87
CA LYS A 81 -0.53 -19.38 3.11
C LYS A 81 -0.21 -17.97 3.60
N ASP A 82 0.88 -17.40 3.11
CA ASP A 82 1.21 -15.99 3.36
C ASP A 82 0.29 -15.07 2.54
N PRO A 83 -0.48 -14.16 3.18
CA PRO A 83 -1.43 -13.28 2.49
C PRO A 83 -0.75 -12.33 1.50
N VAL A 84 0.39 -11.75 1.89
CA VAL A 84 1.12 -10.78 1.07
C VAL A 84 1.74 -11.48 -0.14
N ALA A 85 2.31 -12.66 0.05
CA ALA A 85 2.84 -13.44 -1.07
C ALA A 85 1.75 -13.81 -2.09
N THR A 86 0.56 -14.15 -1.59
CA THR A 86 -0.58 -14.53 -2.43
C THR A 86 -1.09 -13.34 -3.23
N GLU A 87 -1.13 -12.14 -2.63
CA GLU A 87 -1.46 -10.91 -3.34
C GLU A 87 -0.42 -10.57 -4.42
N ILE A 88 0.87 -10.70 -4.11
CA ILE A 88 1.94 -10.41 -5.08
C ILE A 88 1.88 -11.36 -6.27
N LEU A 89 1.64 -12.66 -6.03
CA LEU A 89 1.44 -13.61 -7.11
C LEU A 89 0.20 -13.28 -7.94
N ALA A 90 -0.89 -12.86 -7.30
CA ALA A 90 -2.10 -12.43 -8.00
C ALA A 90 -1.82 -11.24 -8.93
N SER A 91 -1.12 -10.21 -8.42
CA SER A 91 -0.75 -9.03 -9.18
C SER A 91 0.21 -9.38 -10.33
N ALA A 92 1.15 -10.30 -10.12
CA ALA A 92 2.03 -10.81 -11.18
C ALA A 92 1.27 -11.57 -12.28
N CYS A 93 0.31 -12.43 -11.91
CA CYS A 93 -0.59 -13.09 -12.87
C CYS A 93 -1.46 -12.08 -13.64
N TYR A 94 -1.93 -11.03 -12.97
CA TYR A 94 -2.75 -10.00 -13.62
C TYR A 94 -1.97 -9.19 -14.65
N GLU A 95 -0.72 -8.84 -14.36
CA GLU A 95 0.12 -8.03 -15.25
C GLU A 95 0.83 -8.86 -16.32
N GLY A 96 1.00 -10.18 -16.10
CA GLY A 96 1.83 -11.02 -16.97
C GLY A 96 3.32 -10.65 -16.90
N ASN A 97 3.83 -10.45 -15.68
CA ASN A 97 5.22 -10.06 -15.42
C ASN A 97 6.02 -11.23 -14.78
N HIS A 98 7.31 -11.01 -14.50
CA HIS A 98 8.21 -12.02 -13.91
C HIS A 98 8.24 -13.37 -14.66
N GLY A 99 8.03 -13.35 -15.98
CA GLY A 99 7.99 -14.54 -16.83
C GLY A 99 6.65 -15.29 -16.83
N LEU A 100 5.63 -14.78 -16.16
CA LEU A 100 4.26 -15.29 -16.23
C LEU A 100 3.52 -14.71 -17.44
N GLN A 101 2.62 -15.50 -18.02
CA GLN A 101 1.63 -14.95 -18.94
C GLN A 101 0.49 -14.32 -18.15
N GLN A 102 -0.14 -13.30 -18.73
CA GLN A 102 -1.32 -12.68 -18.14
C GLN A 102 -2.46 -13.72 -18.00
N ASP A 103 -2.97 -13.87 -16.78
CA ASP A 103 -4.09 -14.73 -16.42
C ASP A 103 -4.98 -14.03 -15.40
N VAL A 104 -5.97 -13.30 -15.91
CA VAL A 104 -6.88 -12.47 -15.11
C VAL A 104 -7.82 -13.30 -14.22
N PRO A 105 -8.46 -14.39 -14.71
CA PRO A 105 -9.25 -15.27 -13.83
C PRO A 105 -8.43 -15.79 -12.65
N ARG A 106 -7.18 -16.22 -12.90
CA ARG A 106 -6.29 -16.70 -11.84
C ARG A 106 -5.93 -15.61 -10.85
N ALA A 107 -5.68 -14.39 -11.32
CA ALA A 107 -5.42 -13.25 -10.45
C ALA A 107 -6.60 -12.96 -9.51
N ILE A 108 -7.84 -13.00 -10.01
CA ILE A 108 -9.06 -12.78 -9.21
C ILE A 108 -9.21 -13.88 -8.14
N GLU A 109 -8.95 -15.14 -8.48
CA GLU A 109 -8.95 -16.24 -7.50
C GLU A 109 -7.91 -16.01 -6.39
N LEU A 110 -6.68 -15.65 -6.76
CA LEU A 110 -5.59 -15.42 -5.82
C LEU A 110 -5.84 -14.18 -4.94
N TRP A 111 -6.34 -13.08 -5.49
CA TRP A 111 -6.77 -11.93 -4.67
C TRP A 111 -7.92 -12.31 -3.73
N THR A 112 -8.86 -13.14 -4.16
CA THR A 112 -9.93 -13.64 -3.29
C THR A 112 -9.37 -14.44 -2.11
N GLU A 113 -8.39 -15.31 -2.36
CA GLU A 113 -7.70 -16.07 -1.31
C GLU A 113 -6.86 -15.17 -0.40
N ALA A 114 -6.09 -14.23 -0.96
CA ALA A 114 -5.27 -13.29 -0.19
C ALA A 114 -6.14 -12.39 0.70
N ALA A 115 -7.26 -11.88 0.20
CA ALA A 115 -8.24 -11.12 0.97
C ALA A 115 -8.84 -11.97 2.10
N ARG A 116 -9.17 -13.24 1.85
CA ARG A 116 -9.63 -14.18 2.88
C ARG A 116 -8.58 -14.43 3.96
N LEU A 117 -7.29 -14.41 3.58
CA LEU A 117 -6.15 -14.50 4.50
C LEU A 117 -5.84 -13.16 5.19
N GLY A 118 -6.56 -12.09 4.86
CA GLY A 118 -6.51 -10.80 5.53
C GLY A 118 -5.64 -9.74 4.86
N ASP A 119 -5.19 -9.96 3.61
CA ASP A 119 -4.41 -8.99 2.85
C ASP A 119 -5.23 -7.75 2.44
N LEU A 120 -4.72 -6.56 2.76
CA LEU A 120 -5.43 -5.29 2.51
C LEU A 120 -5.34 -4.82 1.06
N ASN A 121 -4.23 -5.12 0.37
CA ASN A 121 -4.06 -4.79 -1.05
C ASN A 121 -4.97 -5.66 -1.91
N ALA A 122 -5.15 -6.94 -1.56
CA ALA A 122 -6.08 -7.83 -2.23
C ALA A 122 -7.53 -7.36 -2.08
N HIS A 123 -7.93 -6.92 -0.88
CA HIS A 123 -9.21 -6.25 -0.67
C HIS A 123 -9.34 -4.99 -1.52
N PHE A 124 -8.30 -4.16 -1.61
CA PHE A 124 -8.30 -2.99 -2.47
C PHE A 124 -8.49 -3.34 -3.94
N ASN A 125 -7.71 -4.29 -4.47
CA ASN A 125 -7.76 -4.72 -5.86
C ASN A 125 -9.14 -5.29 -6.22
N LEU A 126 -9.70 -6.19 -5.41
CA LEU A 126 -11.07 -6.68 -5.61
C LEU A 126 -12.10 -5.54 -5.56
N GLY A 127 -11.93 -4.62 -4.62
CA GLY A 127 -12.76 -3.43 -4.48
C GLY A 127 -12.82 -2.62 -5.77
N LEU A 128 -11.67 -2.32 -6.36
CA LEU A 128 -11.56 -1.62 -7.64
C LEU A 128 -12.29 -2.36 -8.76
N ARG A 129 -12.02 -3.66 -8.94
CA ARG A 129 -12.60 -4.46 -10.03
C ARG A 129 -14.12 -4.47 -9.97
N TYR A 130 -14.70 -4.71 -8.78
CA TYR A 130 -16.15 -4.70 -8.63
C TYR A 130 -16.77 -3.30 -8.78
N CYS A 131 -16.12 -2.23 -8.32
CA CYS A 131 -16.64 -0.86 -8.47
C CYS A 131 -16.69 -0.42 -9.94
N TYR A 132 -15.65 -0.73 -10.72
CA TYR A 132 -15.53 -0.28 -12.12
C TYR A 132 -16.07 -1.28 -13.14
N GLY A 133 -16.20 -2.57 -12.78
CA GLY A 133 -16.59 -3.63 -13.71
C GLY A 133 -15.45 -4.07 -14.64
N ASP A 134 -14.21 -3.86 -14.23
CA ASP A 134 -13.04 -4.35 -14.95
C ASP A 134 -12.89 -5.85 -14.67
N ASP A 135 -12.94 -6.66 -15.72
CA ASP A 135 -12.71 -8.12 -15.68
C ASP A 135 -13.72 -8.95 -14.88
N VAL A 136 -14.62 -8.29 -14.13
CA VAL A 136 -15.73 -8.87 -13.37
C VAL A 136 -17.00 -8.07 -13.62
N GLU A 137 -18.16 -8.70 -13.40
CA GLU A 137 -19.43 -7.98 -13.44
C GLU A 137 -19.42 -6.85 -12.38
N ARG A 138 -19.79 -5.64 -12.81
CA ARG A 138 -19.81 -4.46 -11.95
C ARG A 138 -20.81 -4.65 -10.81
N ASP A 139 -20.31 -4.56 -9.59
CA ASP A 139 -21.09 -4.62 -8.34
C ASP A 139 -20.49 -3.62 -7.34
N VAL A 140 -20.95 -2.37 -7.43
CA VAL A 140 -20.45 -1.28 -6.57
C VAL A 140 -20.63 -1.60 -5.09
N ALA A 141 -21.74 -2.25 -4.70
CA ALA A 141 -21.98 -2.60 -3.30
C ALA A 141 -20.95 -3.61 -2.78
N LYS A 142 -20.62 -4.63 -3.58
CA LYS A 142 -19.57 -5.59 -3.24
C LYS A 142 -18.19 -4.94 -3.23
N GLY A 143 -17.89 -4.09 -4.22
CA GLY A 143 -16.63 -3.34 -4.28
C GLY A 143 -16.42 -2.46 -3.05
N THR A 144 -17.43 -1.67 -2.69
CA THR A 144 -17.45 -0.83 -1.49
C THR A 144 -17.22 -1.63 -0.21
N ARG A 145 -17.81 -2.83 -0.06
CA ARG A 145 -17.55 -3.70 1.10
C ARG A 145 -16.09 -4.12 1.21
N HIS A 146 -15.46 -4.49 0.08
CA HIS A 146 -14.03 -4.81 0.07
C HIS A 146 -13.18 -3.59 0.44
N LEU A 147 -13.47 -2.42 -0.13
CA LEU A 147 -12.77 -1.17 0.18
C LEU A 147 -12.95 -0.73 1.64
N GLN A 148 -14.16 -0.86 2.20
CA GLN A 148 -14.44 -0.56 3.61
C GLN A 148 -13.64 -1.47 4.54
N HIS A 149 -13.56 -2.77 4.23
CA HIS A 149 -12.80 -3.73 5.03
C HIS A 149 -11.33 -3.30 5.19
N SER A 150 -10.65 -2.98 4.09
CA SER A 150 -9.25 -2.55 4.14
C SER A 150 -9.08 -1.14 4.67
N ALA A 151 -10.00 -0.21 4.35
CA ALA A 151 -9.94 1.16 4.84
C ALA A 151 -10.03 1.25 6.37
N ILE A 152 -10.93 0.47 7.00
CA ILE A 152 -11.08 0.43 8.48
C ILE A 152 -9.81 -0.10 9.15
N ARG A 153 -9.06 -0.97 8.48
CA ARG A 153 -7.79 -1.52 8.95
C ARG A 153 -6.57 -0.67 8.55
N GLY A 154 -6.79 0.58 8.16
CA GLY A 154 -5.72 1.53 7.89
C GLY A 154 -5.06 1.36 6.52
N HIS A 155 -5.83 1.05 5.47
CA HIS A 155 -5.34 1.07 4.08
C HIS A 155 -5.67 2.42 3.39
N PRO A 156 -4.70 3.36 3.24
CA PRO A 156 -4.93 4.69 2.68
C PRO A 156 -5.48 4.69 1.24
N PRO A 157 -5.01 3.84 0.30
CA PRO A 157 -5.57 3.79 -1.05
C PRO A 157 -7.05 3.38 -1.07
N SER A 158 -7.46 2.44 -0.22
CA SER A 158 -8.88 2.06 -0.12
C SER A 158 -9.72 3.17 0.48
N ARG A 159 -9.20 3.87 1.50
CA ARG A 159 -9.88 5.03 2.08
C ARG A 159 -10.05 6.15 1.06
N PHE A 160 -9.03 6.41 0.24
CA PHE A 160 -9.11 7.36 -0.87
C PHE A 160 -10.15 6.94 -1.91
N MET A 161 -10.17 5.66 -2.28
CA MET A 161 -11.11 5.13 -3.28
C MET A 161 -12.55 5.20 -2.80
N LEU A 162 -12.82 4.95 -1.50
CA LEU A 162 -14.17 5.19 -0.95
C LEU A 162 -14.61 6.63 -1.17
N GLY A 163 -13.73 7.62 -0.97
CA GLY A 163 -14.08 9.01 -1.27
C GLY A 163 -14.40 9.25 -2.75
N LEU A 164 -13.76 8.52 -3.67
CA LEU A 164 -14.09 8.59 -5.09
C LEU A 164 -15.45 7.96 -5.40
N VAL A 165 -15.78 6.80 -4.80
CA VAL A 165 -17.09 6.14 -4.97
C VAL A 165 -18.20 7.05 -4.45
N GLU A 166 -18.05 7.60 -3.25
CA GLU A 166 -19.01 8.56 -2.67
C GLU A 166 -19.21 9.79 -3.56
N TYR A 167 -18.12 10.30 -4.15
CA TYR A 167 -18.18 11.47 -5.03
C TYR A 167 -18.82 11.17 -6.40
N HIS A 168 -18.48 10.03 -7.03
CA HIS A 168 -18.86 9.72 -8.40
C HIS A 168 -20.17 8.93 -8.52
N ASP A 169 -20.33 7.88 -7.70
CA ASP A 169 -21.48 6.96 -7.79
C ASP A 169 -22.66 7.45 -6.94
N GLU A 170 -22.40 8.04 -5.77
CA GLU A 170 -23.45 8.48 -4.83
C GLU A 170 -23.72 10.00 -4.87
N GLY A 171 -22.77 10.79 -5.37
CA GLY A 171 -22.85 12.26 -5.35
C GLY A 171 -22.74 12.87 -3.95
N ASN A 172 -22.29 12.10 -2.97
CA ASN A 172 -22.17 12.50 -1.58
C ASN A 172 -20.84 13.21 -1.31
N HIS A 173 -20.82 14.51 -1.63
CA HIS A 173 -19.61 15.32 -1.50
C HIS A 173 -19.11 15.44 -0.06
N GLU A 174 -20.02 15.44 0.93
CA GLU A 174 -19.64 15.56 2.34
C GLU A 174 -18.91 14.31 2.82
N LEU A 175 -19.47 13.12 2.54
CA LEU A 175 -18.86 11.85 2.93
C LEU A 175 -17.56 11.60 2.15
N ALA A 176 -17.50 11.99 0.87
CA ALA A 176 -16.26 11.96 0.09
C ALA A 176 -15.13 12.77 0.77
N VAL A 177 -15.42 13.98 1.24
CA VAL A 177 -14.44 14.82 1.97
C VAL A 177 -14.01 14.15 3.26
N GLN A 178 -14.92 13.54 4.02
CA GLN A 178 -14.57 12.82 5.25
C GLN A 178 -13.62 11.64 4.98
N HIS A 179 -13.88 10.85 3.94
CA HIS A 179 -12.98 9.77 3.52
C HIS A 179 -11.59 10.30 3.16
N TRP A 180 -11.52 11.36 2.36
CA TRP A 180 -10.25 11.97 1.98
C TRP A 180 -9.52 12.60 3.16
N MET A 181 -10.21 13.19 4.15
CA MET A 181 -9.56 13.73 5.35
C MET A 181 -8.80 12.65 6.11
N ILE A 182 -9.45 11.51 6.35
CA ILE A 182 -8.81 10.35 7.02
C ILE A 182 -7.60 9.86 6.21
N SER A 183 -7.74 9.72 4.89
CA SER A 183 -6.63 9.25 4.04
C SER A 183 -5.48 10.27 3.97
N ALA A 184 -5.77 11.57 3.97
CA ALA A 184 -4.77 12.64 4.02
C ALA A 184 -4.00 12.63 5.35
N GLU A 185 -4.67 12.40 6.47
CA GLU A 185 -4.04 12.19 7.79
C GLU A 185 -3.10 10.98 7.83
N MET A 186 -3.29 10.01 6.94
CA MET A 186 -2.38 8.87 6.76
C MET A 186 -1.24 9.16 5.75
N GLY A 187 -1.11 10.40 5.28
CA GLY A 187 -0.08 10.82 4.34
C GLY A 187 -0.45 10.67 2.86
N CYS A 188 -1.73 10.50 2.50
CA CYS A 188 -2.15 10.42 1.09
C CYS A 188 -2.26 11.81 0.46
N GLU A 189 -1.28 12.17 -0.37
CA GLU A 189 -1.26 13.46 -1.08
C GLU A 189 -2.44 13.61 -2.07
N GLN A 190 -2.84 12.53 -2.74
CA GLN A 190 -3.99 12.55 -3.65
C GLN A 190 -5.25 13.00 -2.90
N SER A 191 -5.52 12.46 -1.71
CA SER A 191 -6.66 12.86 -0.89
C SER A 191 -6.62 14.35 -0.53
N LEU A 192 -5.46 14.88 -0.12
CA LEU A 192 -5.30 16.31 0.15
C LEU A 192 -5.60 17.17 -1.08
N ASN A 193 -5.13 16.75 -2.26
CA ASN A 193 -5.41 17.42 -3.53
C ASN A 193 -6.90 17.39 -3.89
N PHE A 194 -7.62 16.30 -3.60
CA PHE A 194 -9.07 16.23 -3.79
C PHE A 194 -9.82 17.13 -2.82
N ILE A 195 -9.45 17.18 -1.55
CA ILE A 195 -10.05 18.12 -0.57
C ILE A 195 -9.83 19.57 -1.03
N LYS A 196 -8.63 19.91 -1.54
CA LYS A 196 -8.36 21.23 -2.12
C LYS A 196 -9.31 21.54 -3.29
N LYS A 197 -9.53 20.58 -4.19
CA LYS A 197 -10.51 20.73 -5.30
C LYS A 197 -11.92 20.94 -4.77
N MET A 198 -12.35 20.20 -3.73
CA MET A 198 -13.67 20.36 -3.12
C MET A 198 -13.83 21.72 -2.44
N PHE A 199 -12.79 22.22 -1.78
CA PHE A 199 -12.77 23.57 -1.21
C PHE A 199 -12.95 24.65 -2.29
N MET A 200 -12.24 24.53 -3.41
CA MET A 200 -12.37 25.46 -4.54
C MET A 200 -13.78 25.43 -5.17
N LYS A 201 -14.46 24.30 -5.13
CA LYS A 201 -15.84 24.13 -5.61
C LYS A 201 -16.91 24.53 -4.58
N GLY A 202 -16.53 24.90 -3.36
CA GLY A 202 -17.46 25.23 -2.28
C GLY A 202 -18.10 24.02 -1.58
N HIS A 203 -17.59 22.81 -1.82
CA HIS A 203 -18.07 21.57 -1.20
C HIS A 203 -17.26 21.14 0.04
N ALA A 204 -16.13 21.80 0.31
CA ALA A 204 -15.40 21.66 1.56
C ALA A 204 -15.18 23.04 2.19
N THR A 205 -15.13 23.09 3.51
CA THR A 205 -14.88 24.32 4.26
C THR A 205 -13.37 24.63 4.34
N LYS A 206 -13.04 25.89 4.62
CA LYS A 206 -11.66 26.31 4.90
C LYS A 206 -11.07 25.54 6.09
N ALA A 207 -11.89 25.24 7.10
CA ALA A 207 -11.48 24.51 8.29
C ALA A 207 -11.08 23.07 7.92
N GLN A 208 -11.92 22.35 7.17
CA GLN A 208 -11.62 20.98 6.71
C GLN A 208 -10.33 20.91 5.88
N TYR A 209 -10.11 21.86 4.97
CA TYR A 209 -8.88 21.89 4.19
C TYR A 209 -7.64 22.16 5.07
N ALA A 210 -7.73 23.10 6.02
CA ALA A 210 -6.63 23.41 6.93
C ALA A 210 -6.31 22.22 7.86
N GLU A 211 -7.33 21.52 8.33
CA GLU A 211 -7.21 20.30 9.14
C GLU A 211 -6.52 19.19 8.35
N ALA A 212 -7.00 18.88 7.14
CA ALA A 212 -6.40 17.87 6.27
C ALA A 212 -4.93 18.18 5.95
N LEU A 213 -4.61 19.45 5.67
CA LEU A 213 -3.23 19.88 5.42
C LEU A 213 -2.33 19.67 6.65
N LYS A 214 -2.83 20.00 7.85
CA LYS A 214 -2.11 19.79 9.10
C LYS A 214 -1.88 18.30 9.37
N GLY A 215 -2.91 17.47 9.21
CA GLY A 215 -2.81 16.01 9.37
C GLY A 215 -1.78 15.41 8.42
N TYR A 216 -1.83 15.79 7.14
CA TYR A 216 -0.84 15.37 6.13
C TYR A 216 0.59 15.78 6.50
N GLN A 217 0.80 17.01 7.00
CA GLN A 217 2.13 17.46 7.44
C GLN A 217 2.67 16.66 8.63
N ILE A 218 1.81 16.30 9.58
CA ILE A 218 2.17 15.45 10.72
C ILE A 218 2.61 14.06 10.22
N ALA A 219 1.82 13.45 9.33
CA ALA A 219 2.16 12.14 8.75
C ALA A 219 3.52 12.17 8.03
N LEU A 220 3.81 13.24 7.27
CA LEU A 220 5.11 13.40 6.63
C LEU A 220 6.25 13.53 7.64
N GLU A 221 6.04 14.25 8.75
CA GLU A 221 7.06 14.40 9.80
C GLU A 221 7.39 13.06 10.46
N GLU A 222 6.39 12.24 10.76
CA GLU A 222 6.56 10.91 11.37
C GLU A 222 7.36 9.93 10.49
N THR A 223 7.39 10.17 9.18
CA THR A 223 8.15 9.35 8.23
C THR A 223 9.61 9.79 8.08
N LYS A 224 10.04 10.91 8.69
CA LYS A 224 11.41 11.40 8.50
C LYS A 224 12.43 10.55 9.24
N SER A 225 13.60 10.41 8.62
CA SER A 225 14.76 9.76 9.21
C SER A 225 16.02 10.27 8.51
N HIS A 226 17.10 10.47 9.26
CA HIS A 226 18.41 10.87 8.71
C HIS A 226 18.83 9.97 7.54
N GLN A 227 18.66 8.65 7.68
CA GLN A 227 19.02 7.68 6.66
C GLN A 227 18.15 7.80 5.41
N ARG A 228 16.86 8.15 5.55
CA ARG A 228 15.95 8.35 4.42
C ARG A 228 16.29 9.63 3.65
N GLU A 229 16.62 10.70 4.36
CA GLU A 229 17.09 11.95 3.74
C GLU A 229 18.43 11.78 3.01
N GLU A 230 19.32 10.96 3.56
CA GLU A 230 20.54 10.58 2.87
C GLU A 230 20.27 9.73 1.61
N ALA A 231 19.39 8.73 1.71
CA ALA A 231 19.03 7.87 0.59
C ALA A 231 18.39 8.64 -0.57
N LYS A 232 17.53 9.62 -0.28
CA LYS A 232 16.98 10.53 -1.29
C LYS A 232 18.10 11.21 -2.07
N LYS A 233 19.07 11.83 -1.40
CA LYS A 233 20.18 12.56 -2.05
C LYS A 233 20.97 11.69 -3.03
N ILE A 234 21.14 10.40 -2.73
CA ILE A 234 21.88 9.47 -3.61
C ILE A 234 21.02 9.02 -4.79
N ARG A 235 19.71 8.78 -4.57
CA ARG A 235 18.79 8.34 -5.64
C ARG A 235 18.60 9.39 -6.74
N TRP A 236 18.78 10.67 -6.43
CA TRP A 236 18.72 11.78 -7.39
C TRP A 236 20.08 12.14 -8.04
N GLN A 237 21.11 11.29 -7.91
CA GLN A 237 22.45 11.52 -8.48
C GLN A 237 22.74 10.75 -9.78
N TYR A 238 21.75 10.05 -10.34
CA TYR A 238 21.85 9.33 -11.61
C TYR A 238 20.68 9.67 -12.53
#